data_AF-A0A2D5UMP6-F1
#
_entry.id   AF-A0A2D5UMP6-F1
#
_cell.length_a   1.000
_cell.length_b   1.000
_cell.length_c   1.000
_cell.angle_alpha   90.00
_cell.angle_beta   90.00
_cell.angle_gamma   90.00
#
_symmetry.space_group_name_H-M   'P 1'
#
loop_
_entity.id
_entity.type
_entity.pdbx_description
1 polymer ?
#
loop_
_entity_poly.entity_id
_entity_poly.type
_entity_poly.pdbx_seq_one_letter_code
_entity_poly.pdbx_strand_id
1 'polypeptide(L)'
;MRIAILTSAEMPQMLPYDMEVVKLLNHRGIDTDVFVWDEMISANPKVLKNYDAVLIRTIWDYFKKYDKFIKLLNILESSGLPIFNPVEILRWNMNKHYLNEL
;
A
#
# COMPACT_ATOMS: atom_id res chain seq x y z
N MET A 1 -3.69 13.48 11.90
CA MET A 1 -3.72 12.07 11.42
C MET A 1 -2.80 11.98 10.23
N ARG A 2 -1.98 10.93 10.12
CA ARG A 2 -1.02 10.72 9.04
C ARG A 2 -1.24 9.36 8.36
N ILE A 3 -1.40 9.36 7.04
CA ILE A 3 -1.65 8.16 6.24
C ILE A 3 -0.45 7.87 5.34
N ALA A 4 0.08 6.65 5.41
CA ALA A 4 1.05 6.17 4.44
C ALA A 4 0.32 5.65 3.20
N ILE A 5 0.66 6.15 2.02
CA ILE A 5 0.09 5.70 0.74
C ILE A 5 1.15 4.88 0.01
N LEU A 6 0.80 3.65 -0.38
CA LEU A 6 1.70 2.75 -1.10
C LEU A 6 1.39 2.77 -2.61
N THR A 7 2.43 2.98 -3.41
CA THR A 7 2.43 2.92 -4.89
C THR A 7 3.56 2.02 -5.40
N SER A 8 3.55 1.67 -6.70
CA SER A 8 4.62 0.93 -7.39
C SER A 8 5.73 1.84 -7.90
N ALA A 9 6.90 1.23 -8.17
CA ALA A 9 8.02 1.90 -8.80
C ALA A 9 7.72 2.32 -10.26
N GLU A 10 6.75 1.66 -10.90
CA GLU A 10 6.28 2.02 -12.25
C GLU A 10 5.46 3.33 -12.21
N MET A 11 4.85 3.65 -11.07
CA MET A 11 3.99 4.83 -10.87
C MET A 11 4.36 5.59 -9.59
N PRO A 12 5.60 6.09 -9.45
CA PRO A 12 6.09 6.67 -8.18
C PRO A 12 5.38 7.99 -7.83
N GLN A 13 4.85 8.70 -8.83
CA GLN A 13 4.05 9.92 -8.64
C GLN A 13 2.54 9.65 -8.52
N MET A 14 2.13 8.38 -8.56
CA MET A 14 0.74 7.94 -8.68
C MET A 14 0.01 8.49 -9.92
N LEU A 15 -1.25 8.11 -10.10
CA LEU A 15 -2.07 8.66 -11.18
C LEU A 15 -2.61 10.04 -10.80
N PRO A 16 -2.94 10.91 -11.78
CA PRO A 16 -3.45 12.25 -11.49
C PRO A 16 -4.65 12.26 -10.53
N TYR A 17 -5.55 11.29 -10.67
CA TYR A 17 -6.72 11.18 -9.79
C TYR A 17 -6.37 10.71 -8.36
N ASP A 18 -5.31 9.93 -8.17
CA ASP A 18 -4.82 9.56 -6.84
C ASP A 18 -4.19 10.78 -6.14
N MET A 19 -3.52 11.64 -6.92
CA MET A 19 -2.99 12.90 -6.41
C MET A 19 -4.10 13.88 -5.98
N GLU A 20 -5.27 13.85 -6.62
CA GLU A 20 -6.42 14.62 -6.13
C GLU A 20 -6.92 14.12 -4.77
N VAL A 21 -6.87 12.81 -4.50
CA VAL A 21 -7.16 12.24 -3.18
C VAL A 21 -6.15 12.74 -2.14
N VAL A 22 -4.86 12.75 -2.46
CA VAL A 22 -3.80 13.31 -1.59
C VAL A 22 -4.06 14.78 -1.26
N LYS A 23 -4.32 15.61 -2.27
CA LYS A 23 -4.62 17.04 -2.08
C LYS A 23 -5.83 17.23 -1.18
N LEU A 24 -6.87 16.44 -1.41
CA LEU A 24 -8.11 16.51 -0.64
C LEU A 24 -7.92 16.10 0.83
N LEU A 25 -7.13 15.06 1.09
CA LEU A 25 -6.78 14.62 2.44
C LEU A 25 -5.98 15.71 3.17
N ASN A 26 -4.94 16.24 2.53
CA ASN A 26 -4.11 17.31 3.11
C ASN A 26 -4.93 18.59 3.38
N HIS A 27 -5.85 18.96 2.47
CA HIS A 27 -6.75 20.11 2.67
C HIS A 27 -7.68 19.92 3.89
N ARG A 28 -7.97 18.67 4.28
CA ARG A 28 -8.74 18.33 5.47
C ARG A 28 -7.88 18.13 6.72
N GLY A 29 -6.60 18.47 6.68
CA GLY A 29 -5.68 18.32 7.81
C GLY A 29 -5.24 16.88 8.07
N ILE A 30 -5.31 16.02 7.05
CA ILE A 30 -4.80 14.65 7.09
C ILE A 30 -3.51 14.62 6.28
N ASP A 31 -2.38 14.50 6.98
CA ASP A 31 -1.07 14.44 6.34
C ASP A 31 -0.90 13.11 5.60
N THR A 32 -0.23 13.15 4.45
CA THR A 32 -0.02 11.98 3.60
C THR A 32 1.40 11.92 3.09
N ASP A 33 1.98 10.72 3.09
CA ASP A 33 3.27 10.44 2.45
C ASP A 33 3.13 9.27 1.49
N VAL A 34 3.73 9.39 0.32
CA VAL A 34 3.68 8.38 -0.74
C VAL A 34 4.99 7.59 -0.73
N PHE A 35 4.86 6.27 -0.68
CA PHE A 35 5.98 5.33 -0.70
C PHE A 35 5.90 4.41 -1.90
N VAL A 36 7.02 4.26 -2.61
CA VAL A 36 7.24 3.09 -3.47
C VAL A 36 7.36 1.88 -2.56
N TRP A 37 6.39 0.96 -2.65
CA TRP A 37 6.18 -0.07 -1.64
C TRP A 37 7.41 -0.96 -1.46
N ASP A 38 8.03 -1.42 -2.54
CA ASP A 38 9.09 -2.41 -2.47
C ASP A 38 10.46 -1.82 -2.11
N GLU A 39 10.65 -0.54 -2.37
CA GLU A 39 11.78 0.23 -1.86
C GLU A 39 11.63 0.46 -0.35
N MET A 40 10.43 0.85 0.10
CA MET A 40 10.14 1.09 1.52
C MET A 40 10.36 -0.18 2.35
N ILE A 41 9.87 -1.35 1.90
CA ILE A 41 10.08 -2.59 2.67
C ILE A 41 11.54 -3.05 2.69
N SER A 42 12.32 -2.66 1.68
CA SER A 42 13.74 -3.00 1.54
C SER A 42 14.61 -2.08 2.39
N ALA A 43 14.28 -0.79 2.46
CA ALA A 43 15.05 0.20 3.19
C ALA A 43 14.70 0.24 4.69
N ASN A 44 13.44 0.50 5.03
CA ASN A 44 13.01 0.63 6.42
C ASN A 44 11.50 0.39 6.59
N PRO A 45 11.05 -0.86 6.71
CA PRO A 45 9.63 -1.16 6.92
C PRO A 45 9.06 -0.62 8.24
N LYS A 46 9.92 -0.32 9.23
CA LYS A 46 9.47 0.24 10.52
C LYS A 46 8.99 1.68 10.40
N VAL A 47 9.23 2.36 9.27
CA VAL A 47 8.73 3.71 9.01
C VAL A 47 7.21 3.80 9.13
N LEU A 48 6.49 2.71 8.84
CA LEU A 48 5.03 2.65 8.95
C LEU A 48 4.52 2.88 10.37
N LYS A 49 5.34 2.65 11.41
CA LYS A 49 4.96 2.92 12.81
C LYS A 49 4.73 4.40 13.12
N ASN A 50 5.16 5.29 12.23
CA ASN A 50 4.98 6.74 12.36
C ASN A 50 3.65 7.22 11.75
N TYR A 51 2.79 6.30 11.33
CA TYR A 51 1.53 6.58 10.63
C TYR A 51 0.36 5.97 11.40
N ASP A 52 -0.81 6.58 11.22
CA ASP A 52 -2.06 6.15 11.84
C ASP A 52 -2.80 5.11 10.99
N ALA A 53 -2.56 5.09 9.68
CA ALA A 53 -3.16 4.13 8.75
C ALA A 53 -2.34 3.97 7.46
N VAL A 54 -2.62 2.90 6.71
CA VAL A 54 -2.04 2.63 5.39
C VAL A 54 -3.13 2.53 4.33
N LEU A 55 -2.92 3.22 3.20
CA LEU A 55 -3.74 3.14 2.00
C LEU A 55 -2.90 2.59 0.84
N ILE A 56 -3.44 1.64 0.09
CA ILE A 56 -2.79 1.02 -1.06
C ILE A 56 -3.54 1.44 -2.32
N ARG A 57 -2.81 1.95 -3.32
CA ARG A 57 -3.38 2.39 -4.60
C ARG A 57 -2.78 1.63 -5.77
N THR A 58 -1.67 2.12 -6.32
CA THR A 58 -1.11 1.70 -7.62
C THR A 58 0.09 0.76 -7.49
N ILE A 59 0.02 -0.26 -6.61
CA ILE A 59 1.08 -1.27 -6.42
C ILE A 59 1.11 -2.37 -7.50
N TRP A 60 0.88 -2.01 -8.76
CA TRP A 60 0.59 -2.94 -9.85
C TRP A 60 1.72 -3.91 -10.20
N ASP A 61 2.95 -3.64 -9.78
CA ASP A 61 4.11 -4.50 -10.01
C ASP A 61 4.27 -5.63 -8.98
N TYR A 62 3.34 -5.80 -8.03
CA TYR A 62 3.43 -6.81 -6.97
C TYR A 62 3.66 -8.24 -7.51
N PHE A 63 3.01 -8.58 -8.62
CA PHE A 63 3.11 -9.92 -9.22
C PHE A 63 4.50 -10.24 -9.77
N LYS A 64 5.31 -9.21 -10.07
CA LYS A 64 6.71 -9.35 -10.49
C LYS A 64 7.66 -9.54 -9.30
N LYS A 65 7.19 -9.23 -8.08
CA LYS A 65 7.99 -9.11 -6.86
C LYS A 65 7.34 -9.92 -5.71
N TYR A 66 6.98 -11.17 -6.00
CA TYR A 66 6.18 -12.03 -5.12
C TYR A 66 6.68 -12.09 -3.66
N ASP A 67 7.95 -12.44 -3.43
CA ASP A 67 8.51 -12.59 -2.07
C ASP A 67 8.47 -11.28 -1.29
N LYS A 68 8.76 -10.16 -1.99
CA LYS A 68 8.65 -8.83 -1.41
C LYS A 68 7.20 -8.52 -1.05
N PHE A 69 6.24 -8.87 -1.90
CA PHE A 69 4.84 -8.62 -1.64
C PHE A 69 4.32 -9.44 -0.45
N ILE A 70 4.66 -10.72 -0.35
CA ILE A 70 4.40 -11.54 0.84
C ILE A 70 4.96 -10.90 2.10
N LYS A 71 6.20 -10.40 2.04
CA LYS A 71 6.84 -9.70 3.15
C LYS A 71 6.06 -8.43 3.54
N LEU A 72 5.61 -7.63 2.57
CA LEU A 72 4.75 -6.48 2.83
C LEU A 72 3.47 -6.89 3.55
N LEU A 73 2.75 -7.91 3.08
CA LEU A 73 1.49 -8.34 3.69
C LEU A 73 1.70 -8.81 5.14
N ASN A 74 2.76 -9.56 5.41
CA ASN A 74 3.13 -9.97 6.78
C ASN A 74 3.43 -8.77 7.69
N ILE A 75 4.11 -7.74 7.15
CA ILE A 75 4.39 -6.50 7.89
C ILE A 75 3.08 -5.77 8.22
N LEU A 76 2.19 -5.61 7.24
CA LEU A 76 0.91 -4.92 7.44
C LEU A 76 0.03 -5.64 8.47
N GLU A 77 -0.08 -6.97 8.36
CA GLU A 77 -0.85 -7.80 9.28
C GLU A 77 -0.32 -7.75 10.72
N SER A 78 1.01 -7.81 10.89
CA SER A 78 1.65 -7.73 12.22
C SER A 78 1.76 -6.30 12.79
N SER A 79 1.48 -5.27 11.99
CA SER A 79 1.65 -3.87 12.40
C SER A 79 0.60 -3.39 13.40
N GLY A 80 -0.58 -4.02 13.41
CA GLY A 80 -1.75 -3.54 14.16
C GLY A 80 -2.33 -2.21 13.65
N LEU A 81 -1.81 -1.68 12.53
CA LEU A 81 -2.32 -0.46 11.91
C LEU A 81 -3.61 -0.73 11.14
N PRO A 82 -4.56 0.22 11.13
CA PRO A 82 -5.64 0.25 10.15
C PRO A 82 -5.11 0.24 8.72
N ILE A 83 -5.48 -0.78 7.94
CA ILE A 83 -5.18 -0.88 6.51
C ILE A 83 -6.48 -0.73 5.75
N PHE A 84 -6.63 0.35 4.99
CA PHE A 84 -7.87 0.63 4.25
C PHE A 84 -8.17 -0.42 3.17
N ASN A 85 -7.14 -1.14 2.71
CA ASN A 85 -7.26 -2.31 1.86
C ASN A 85 -7.02 -3.55 2.74
N PRO A 86 -8.07 -4.29 3.16
CA PRO A 86 -7.90 -5.42 4.07
C PRO A 86 -6.87 -6.42 3.54
N VAL A 87 -5.90 -6.79 4.38
CA VAL A 87 -4.76 -7.64 3.99
C VAL A 87 -5.23 -9.00 3.49
N GLU A 88 -6.28 -9.55 4.08
CA GLU A 88 -6.95 -10.78 3.64
C GLU A 88 -7.43 -10.71 2.19
N ILE A 89 -8.04 -9.59 1.78
CA ILE A 89 -8.49 -9.36 0.40
C ILE A 89 -7.30 -9.21 -0.54
N LEU A 90 -6.21 -8.57 -0.10
CA LEU A 90 -4.97 -8.48 -0.89
C LEU A 90 -4.34 -9.85 -1.12
N ARG A 91 -4.30 -10.71 -0.09
CA ARG A 91 -3.82 -12.10 -0.20
C ARG A 91 -4.69 -12.91 -1.16
N TRP A 92 -6.01 -12.74 -1.06
CA TRP A 92 -6.95 -13.41 -1.96
C TRP A 92 -6.76 -12.96 -3.41
N ASN A 93 -6.66 -11.65 -3.68
CA ASN A 93 -6.44 -11.09 -5.02
C ASN A 93 -5.10 -11.52 -5.64
N MET A 94 -4.09 -11.78 -4.82
CA MET A 94 -2.79 -12.28 -5.27
C MET A 94 -2.89 -13.69 -5.88
N ASN A 95 -3.78 -14.53 -5.33
CA ASN A 95 -3.96 -15.90 -5.77
C ASN A 95 -5.12 -15.97 -6.79
N LYS A 96 -4.77 -15.98 -8.08
CA LYS A 96 -5.75 -15.99 -9.18
C LYS A 96 -6.53 -17.30 -9.33
N HIS A 97 -6.42 -18.25 -8.40
CA HIS A 97 -7.25 -19.47 -8.45
C HIS A 97 -8.76 -19.18 -8.41
N TYR A 98 -9.20 -18.01 -7.92
CA TYR A 98 -10.61 -17.58 -8.02
C TYR A 98 -11.11 -17.45 -9.46
N LEU A 99 -10.23 -17.28 -10.46
CA LEU A 99 -10.64 -17.28 -11.87
C LEU A 99 -11.12 -18.65 -12.36
N ASN A 100 -10.86 -19.72 -11.60
CA ASN A 100 -11.41 -21.04 -11.89
C ASN A 100 -12.82 -21.23 -11.32
N GLU A 101 -13.30 -20.29 -10.49
CA GLU A 101 -14.60 -20.34 -9.81
C GLU A 101 -15.61 -19.34 -10.39
N LEU A 102 -15.25 -18.62 -11.46
CA LEU A 102 -16.07 -17.65 -12.21
C LEU A 102 -16.42 -18.18 -13.60
#